data_AF-A0A9D0ZVK4-F1
#
_entry.id   AF-A0A9D0ZVK4-F1
#
_cell.length_a   1.000
_cell.length_b   1.000
_cell.length_c   1.000
_cell.angle_alpha   90.00
_cell.angle_beta   90.00
_cell.angle_gamma   90.00
#
_symmetry.space_group_name_H-M   'P 1'
#
loop_
_entity.id
_entity.type
_entity.pdbx_description
1 polymer ?
#
loop_
_entity_poly.entity_id
_entity_poly.type
_entity_poly.pdbx_seq_one_letter_code
_entity_poly.pdbx_strand_id
1 'polypeptide(L)'
;MNLNIKTSYMTNNPCYKKGASRKAIGLQLHTIGAAQGSAEAIRDSMNRSDYEAAVNAIVDSEEEGKVLLTLPDGMRSWADGGYGNQSLYTFEIGESDAMKYVPGTAEYTVTDEKRFKEDILRGYRNAVAFCAAKCRENGWDPLSKLGSGLYTISSHDEGRRAGLSTAHVDPTHIWDRLGLTMDQFRKDVKTAMENASAPGGQGDEAPSGSGKSWYKVQCGAFKSEEKAKAMAAELKKKGVDTFVFQDGGWYKVQCGAYEKKTNADRQKKQLEELGYEAFVTV
;
A
#
# COMPACT_ATOMS: atom_id res chain seq x y z
N MET A 1 7.96 0.25 4.22
CA MET A 1 8.44 -0.72 3.21
C MET A 1 8.63 0.04 1.91
N ASN A 2 9.75 -0.14 1.23
CA ASN A 2 10.00 0.50 -0.07
C ASN A 2 9.45 -0.40 -1.18
N LEU A 3 8.73 0.16 -2.14
CA LEU A 3 8.26 -0.59 -3.30
C LEU A 3 9.30 -0.56 -4.42
N ASN A 4 9.55 -1.72 -5.01
CA ASN A 4 10.33 -1.93 -6.21
C ASN A 4 9.37 -2.17 -7.38
N ILE A 5 8.74 -1.10 -7.87
CA ILE A 5 7.79 -1.17 -8.99
C ILE A 5 8.56 -1.14 -10.30
N LYS A 6 8.41 -2.18 -11.13
CA LYS A 6 9.03 -2.28 -12.45
C LYS A 6 7.97 -2.39 -13.53
N THR A 7 8.17 -1.73 -14.67
CA THR A 7 7.32 -1.93 -15.86
C THR A 7 7.77 -3.19 -16.60
N SER A 8 6.86 -4.14 -16.82
CA SER A 8 7.12 -5.41 -17.51
C SER A 8 5.89 -5.84 -18.33
N TYR A 9 5.49 -4.97 -19.27
CA TYR A 9 4.24 -5.14 -20.02
C TYR A 9 4.16 -6.47 -20.78
N MET A 10 2.95 -7.04 -20.82
CA MET A 10 2.65 -8.32 -21.46
C MET A 10 2.36 -8.15 -22.95
N THR A 11 3.36 -7.73 -23.72
CA THR A 11 3.21 -7.34 -25.14
C THR A 11 2.73 -8.44 -26.08
N ASN A 12 2.86 -9.72 -25.70
CA ASN A 12 2.35 -10.84 -26.49
C ASN A 12 0.88 -11.15 -26.20
N ASN A 13 0.35 -10.73 -25.04
CA ASN A 13 -0.99 -11.06 -24.58
C ASN A 13 -2.09 -10.36 -25.44
N PRO A 14 -3.18 -11.06 -25.80
CA PRO A 14 -4.31 -10.50 -26.54
C PRO A 14 -4.94 -9.23 -25.94
N CYS A 15 -5.00 -9.12 -24.60
CA CYS A 15 -5.52 -7.93 -23.90
C CYS A 15 -4.66 -6.69 -24.19
N TYR A 16 -3.33 -6.82 -24.07
CA TYR A 16 -2.40 -5.74 -24.37
C TYR A 16 -2.51 -5.31 -25.83
N LYS A 17 -2.53 -6.29 -26.76
CA LYS A 17 -2.67 -6.05 -28.20
C LYS A 17 -3.98 -5.38 -28.58
N LYS A 18 -5.08 -5.68 -27.88
CA LYS A 18 -6.38 -5.02 -28.09
C LYS A 18 -6.39 -3.58 -27.57
N GLY A 19 -5.58 -3.27 -26.56
CA GLY A 19 -5.27 -1.90 -26.14
C GLY A 19 -6.45 -1.06 -25.62
N ALA A 20 -7.59 -1.70 -25.28
CA ALA A 20 -8.79 -1.00 -24.83
C ALA A 20 -8.48 -0.15 -23.58
N SER A 21 -8.87 1.13 -23.57
CA SER A 21 -8.62 2.04 -22.45
C SER A 21 -9.79 2.08 -21.46
N ARG A 22 -9.52 2.43 -20.20
CA ARG A 22 -10.53 2.71 -19.18
C ARG A 22 -9.96 3.57 -18.05
N LYS A 23 -10.75 4.52 -17.54
CA LYS A 23 -10.43 5.26 -16.31
C LYS A 23 -10.82 4.43 -15.09
N ALA A 24 -9.84 4.00 -14.29
CA ALA A 24 -10.11 3.33 -13.01
C ALA A 24 -10.76 4.29 -12.00
N ILE A 25 -11.58 3.74 -11.10
CA ILE A 25 -12.20 4.46 -9.97
C ILE A 25 -11.93 3.79 -8.61
N GLY A 26 -11.00 2.84 -8.59
CA GLY A 26 -10.67 1.99 -7.46
C GLY A 26 -9.78 0.83 -7.92
N LEU A 27 -9.53 -0.14 -7.04
CA LEU A 27 -8.75 -1.34 -7.31
C LEU A 27 -9.56 -2.61 -7.09
N GLN A 28 -9.20 -3.68 -7.82
CA GLN A 28 -9.64 -5.03 -7.52
C GLN A 28 -8.44 -5.93 -7.26
N LEU A 29 -8.43 -6.55 -6.08
CA LEU A 29 -7.44 -7.51 -5.63
C LEU A 29 -7.84 -8.92 -6.06
N HIS A 30 -6.92 -9.63 -6.69
CA HIS A 30 -7.00 -11.05 -6.99
C HIS A 30 -5.83 -11.79 -6.32
N THR A 31 -5.95 -13.10 -6.12
CA THR A 31 -4.78 -13.99 -5.93
C THR A 31 -4.75 -15.03 -7.04
N ILE A 32 -3.54 -15.41 -7.47
CA ILE A 32 -3.32 -16.02 -8.79
C ILE A 32 -3.98 -17.41 -8.99
N GLY A 33 -4.47 -18.07 -7.95
CA GLY A 33 -5.11 -19.39 -8.06
C GLY A 33 -4.14 -20.50 -8.48
N ALA A 34 -2.85 -20.31 -8.22
CA ALA A 34 -1.76 -21.21 -8.60
C ALA A 34 -0.61 -21.08 -7.61
N ALA A 35 0.03 -22.19 -7.26
CA ALA A 35 1.16 -22.24 -6.31
C ALA A 35 2.44 -21.65 -6.94
N GLN A 36 2.48 -20.31 -7.06
CA GLN A 36 3.52 -19.54 -7.73
C GLN A 36 3.58 -18.12 -7.13
N GLY A 37 4.72 -17.74 -6.57
CA GLY A 37 4.88 -16.47 -5.88
C GLY A 37 5.67 -15.41 -6.64
N SER A 38 6.51 -15.82 -7.59
CA SER A 38 7.32 -14.93 -8.43
C SER A 38 6.47 -14.13 -9.41
N ALA A 39 6.54 -12.80 -9.32
CA ALA A 39 5.79 -11.93 -10.22
C ALA A 39 6.23 -12.10 -11.69
N GLU A 40 7.51 -12.35 -11.98
CA GLU A 40 7.98 -12.65 -13.35
C GLU A 40 7.38 -13.95 -13.87
N ALA A 41 7.36 -15.03 -13.08
CA ALA A 41 6.83 -16.32 -13.52
C ALA A 41 5.32 -16.24 -13.83
N ILE A 42 4.56 -15.51 -13.00
CA ILE A 42 3.14 -15.24 -13.26
C ILE A 42 2.99 -14.42 -14.54
N ARG A 43 3.74 -13.30 -14.66
CA ARG A 43 3.73 -12.42 -15.84
C ARG A 43 4.00 -13.19 -17.12
N ASP A 44 5.03 -14.04 -17.13
CA ASP A 44 5.44 -14.79 -18.31
C ASP A 44 4.45 -15.90 -18.67
N SER A 45 3.78 -16.51 -17.67
CA SER A 45 2.69 -17.46 -17.92
C SER A 45 1.48 -16.81 -18.64
N MET A 46 1.21 -15.54 -18.33
CA MET A 46 0.15 -14.73 -18.94
C MET A 46 0.58 -14.06 -20.26
N ASN A 47 1.87 -13.83 -20.47
CA ASN A 47 2.41 -13.12 -21.64
C ASN A 47 2.56 -14.02 -22.88
N ARG A 48 1.48 -14.74 -23.23
CA ARG A 48 1.38 -15.60 -24.40
C ARG A 48 0.26 -15.13 -25.33
N SER A 49 0.35 -15.45 -26.61
CA SER A 49 -0.63 -15.04 -27.64
C SER A 49 -1.97 -15.75 -27.57
N ASP A 50 -2.07 -16.83 -26.79
CA ASP A 50 -3.24 -17.70 -26.60
C ASP A 50 -3.93 -17.52 -25.23
N TYR A 51 -3.42 -16.62 -24.38
CA TYR A 51 -3.87 -16.50 -22.99
C TYR A 51 -4.91 -15.37 -22.84
N GLU A 52 -6.16 -15.73 -22.56
CA GLU A 52 -7.31 -14.79 -22.57
C GLU A 52 -7.60 -14.09 -21.23
N ALA A 53 -6.60 -13.94 -20.36
CA ALA A 53 -6.69 -13.11 -19.15
C ALA A 53 -5.47 -12.18 -19.01
N ALA A 54 -5.64 -11.08 -18.29
CA ALA A 54 -4.59 -10.11 -17.99
C ALA A 54 -4.99 -9.14 -16.87
N VAL A 55 -4.05 -8.84 -15.97
CA VAL A 55 -4.17 -7.79 -14.92
C VAL A 55 -3.27 -6.58 -15.20
N ASN A 56 -3.54 -5.44 -14.56
CA ASN A 56 -2.72 -4.23 -14.68
C ASN A 56 -1.37 -4.35 -13.93
N ALA A 57 -1.33 -5.08 -12.81
CA ALA A 57 -0.10 -5.35 -12.07
C ALA A 57 -0.09 -6.75 -11.42
N ILE A 58 1.10 -7.23 -11.07
CA ILE A 58 1.31 -8.44 -10.27
C ILE A 58 2.18 -8.07 -9.07
N VAL A 59 1.70 -8.41 -7.88
CA VAL A 59 2.37 -8.23 -6.60
C VAL A 59 3.09 -9.53 -6.25
N ASP A 60 4.41 -9.45 -6.09
CA ASP A 60 5.25 -10.61 -5.78
C ASP A 60 4.99 -11.09 -4.34
N SER A 61 5.05 -12.40 -4.09
CA SER A 61 4.94 -12.98 -2.74
C SER A 61 6.21 -13.66 -2.26
N GLU A 62 7.30 -13.65 -3.02
CA GLU A 62 8.64 -14.18 -2.67
C GLU A 62 9.61 -13.06 -2.23
N GLU A 63 9.55 -11.89 -2.86
CA GLU A 63 10.41 -10.73 -2.61
C GLU A 63 9.63 -9.56 -1.98
N GLU A 64 10.12 -9.01 -0.86
CA GLU A 64 9.48 -7.87 -0.19
C GLU A 64 9.57 -6.59 -1.06
N GLY A 65 8.46 -5.88 -1.22
CA GLY A 65 8.37 -4.63 -1.97
C GLY A 65 8.15 -4.76 -3.49
N LYS A 66 8.30 -5.94 -4.08
CA LYS A 66 8.35 -6.11 -5.54
C LYS A 66 6.97 -6.15 -6.20
N VAL A 67 6.81 -5.36 -7.27
CA VAL A 67 5.57 -5.29 -8.07
C VAL A 67 5.94 -5.11 -9.55
N LEU A 68 5.29 -5.86 -10.44
CA LEU A 68 5.39 -5.67 -11.88
C LEU A 68 4.14 -4.98 -12.43
N LEU A 69 4.29 -3.91 -13.20
CA LEU A 69 3.22 -3.33 -14.00
C LEU A 69 3.15 -4.06 -15.34
N THR A 70 2.05 -4.77 -15.57
CA THR A 70 1.87 -5.74 -16.67
C THR A 70 1.01 -5.21 -17.81
N LEU A 71 0.22 -4.17 -17.56
CA LEU A 71 -0.43 -3.33 -18.59
C LEU A 71 -0.19 -1.85 -18.25
N PRO A 72 -0.30 -0.92 -19.21
CA PRO A 72 -0.36 0.51 -18.93
C PRO A 72 -1.53 0.85 -18.01
N ASP A 73 -1.37 1.83 -17.12
CA ASP A 73 -2.33 2.15 -16.07
C ASP A 73 -3.74 2.49 -16.55
N GLY A 74 -3.86 3.19 -17.68
CA GLY A 74 -5.13 3.53 -18.31
C GLY A 74 -5.71 2.41 -19.20
N MET A 75 -5.10 1.23 -19.23
CA MET A 75 -5.56 0.09 -20.03
C MET A 75 -6.55 -0.78 -19.26
N ARG A 76 -7.59 -1.23 -19.95
CA ARG A 76 -8.62 -2.12 -19.45
C ARG A 76 -8.12 -3.57 -19.44
N SER A 77 -7.99 -4.12 -18.24
CA SER A 77 -7.66 -5.53 -17.98
C SER A 77 -8.79 -6.51 -18.35
N TRP A 78 -8.42 -7.80 -18.45
CA TRP A 78 -9.30 -8.96 -18.63
C TRP A 78 -9.08 -9.92 -17.45
N ALA A 79 -9.54 -9.55 -16.26
CA ALA A 79 -9.33 -10.27 -15.00
C ALA A 79 -10.60 -10.93 -14.44
N ASP A 80 -11.68 -10.16 -14.20
CA ASP A 80 -12.83 -10.63 -13.39
C ASP A 80 -14.09 -11.00 -14.18
N GLY A 81 -14.00 -10.97 -15.51
CA GLY A 81 -15.12 -11.13 -16.44
C GLY A 81 -16.25 -10.09 -16.33
N GLY A 82 -16.12 -9.04 -15.52
CA GLY A 82 -17.25 -8.22 -15.07
C GLY A 82 -16.92 -6.76 -14.76
N TYR A 83 -17.43 -6.26 -13.64
CA TYR A 83 -17.33 -4.85 -13.22
C TYR A 83 -15.88 -4.41 -12.97
N GLY A 84 -15.04 -5.31 -12.45
CA GLY A 84 -13.61 -5.08 -12.25
C GLY A 84 -12.94 -4.66 -13.56
N ASN A 85 -13.13 -5.45 -14.63
CA ASN A 85 -12.68 -5.12 -15.98
C ASN A 85 -13.18 -3.75 -16.42
N GLN A 86 -14.45 -3.39 -16.17
CA GLN A 86 -15.01 -2.12 -16.63
C GLN A 86 -14.67 -0.91 -15.74
N SER A 87 -14.20 -1.07 -14.51
CA SER A 87 -14.08 0.06 -13.56
C SER A 87 -12.90 0.05 -12.58
N LEU A 88 -12.26 -1.08 -12.28
CA LEU A 88 -11.26 -1.20 -11.20
C LEU A 88 -9.86 -1.54 -11.73
N TYR A 89 -8.80 -0.91 -11.23
CA TYR A 89 -7.42 -1.29 -11.53
C TYR A 89 -7.18 -2.69 -10.96
N THR A 90 -6.98 -3.71 -11.79
CA THR A 90 -6.91 -5.10 -11.31
C THR A 90 -5.47 -5.54 -11.11
N PHE A 91 -5.20 -6.28 -10.04
CA PHE A 91 -3.88 -6.84 -9.78
C PHE A 91 -3.96 -8.23 -9.15
N GLU A 92 -2.99 -9.07 -9.48
CA GLU A 92 -2.76 -10.36 -8.81
C GLU A 92 -1.82 -10.18 -7.62
N ILE A 93 -1.96 -11.04 -6.62
CA ILE A 93 -0.93 -11.34 -5.63
C ILE A 93 -0.47 -12.79 -5.87
N GLY A 94 0.85 -13.01 -5.87
CA GLY A 94 1.43 -14.36 -5.86
C GLY A 94 0.98 -15.19 -4.66
N GLU A 95 0.94 -16.51 -4.84
CA GLU A 95 0.60 -17.47 -3.80
C GLU A 95 1.79 -18.40 -3.53
N SER A 96 1.88 -18.97 -2.33
CA SER A 96 3.05 -19.77 -1.95
C SER A 96 3.21 -21.04 -2.81
N ASP A 97 4.42 -21.33 -3.25
CA ASP A 97 4.77 -22.64 -3.85
C ASP A 97 4.68 -23.81 -2.84
N ALA A 98 4.54 -23.50 -1.54
CA ALA A 98 4.30 -24.45 -0.45
C ALA A 98 2.83 -24.93 -0.37
N MET A 99 2.00 -24.69 -1.39
CA MET A 99 0.63 -25.20 -1.49
C MET A 99 0.39 -26.02 -2.77
N LYS A 100 -0.67 -26.83 -2.78
CA LYS A 100 -1.10 -27.60 -3.95
C LYS A 100 -2.62 -27.58 -4.05
N TYR A 101 -3.13 -27.00 -5.12
CA TYR A 101 -4.56 -27.00 -5.43
C TYR A 101 -5.06 -28.39 -5.81
N VAL A 102 -6.31 -28.66 -5.46
CA VAL A 102 -7.13 -29.69 -6.08
C VAL A 102 -7.53 -29.18 -7.48
N PRO A 103 -7.25 -29.91 -8.57
CA PRO A 103 -7.50 -29.41 -9.93
C PRO A 103 -8.95 -28.99 -10.16
N GLY A 104 -9.16 -27.75 -10.60
CA GLY A 104 -10.48 -27.20 -10.91
C GLY A 104 -11.30 -26.72 -9.71
N THR A 105 -10.71 -26.66 -8.50
CA THR A 105 -11.38 -26.11 -7.31
C THR A 105 -10.49 -25.09 -6.60
N ALA A 106 -11.07 -24.35 -5.64
CA ALA A 106 -10.34 -23.46 -4.73
C ALA A 106 -9.80 -24.19 -3.48
N GLU A 107 -9.95 -25.51 -3.39
CA GLU A 107 -9.42 -26.31 -2.29
C GLU A 107 -7.93 -26.59 -2.50
N TYR A 108 -7.16 -26.58 -1.42
CA TYR A 108 -5.72 -26.80 -1.49
C TYR A 108 -5.18 -27.47 -0.23
N THR A 109 -4.06 -28.16 -0.40
CA THR A 109 -3.21 -28.64 0.70
C THR A 109 -2.00 -27.74 0.85
N VAL A 110 -1.39 -27.71 2.05
CA VAL A 110 -0.15 -26.98 2.34
C VAL A 110 0.92 -27.99 2.72
N THR A 111 2.08 -27.90 2.08
CA THR A 111 3.22 -28.80 2.33
C THR A 111 4.22 -28.24 3.35
N ASP A 112 4.22 -26.91 3.56
CA ASP A 112 4.96 -26.23 4.62
C ASP A 112 4.13 -25.04 5.14
N GLU A 113 3.53 -25.20 6.33
CA GLU A 113 2.67 -24.19 6.97
C GLU A 113 3.43 -22.90 7.30
N LYS A 114 4.72 -23.00 7.62
CA LYS A 114 5.54 -21.84 7.97
C LYS A 114 5.79 -21.01 6.72
N ARG A 115 6.28 -21.66 5.65
CA ARG A 115 6.57 -21.01 4.37
C ARG A 115 5.29 -20.42 3.76
N PHE A 116 4.20 -21.19 3.72
CA PHE A 116 2.89 -20.72 3.27
C PHE A 116 2.46 -19.43 4.00
N LYS A 117 2.55 -19.42 5.34
CA LYS A 117 2.20 -18.24 6.13
C LYS A 117 3.14 -17.05 5.86
N GLU A 118 4.43 -17.28 5.73
CA GLU A 118 5.41 -16.21 5.46
C GLU A 118 5.20 -15.56 4.09
N ASP A 119 4.93 -16.37 3.06
CA ASP A 119 4.70 -15.90 1.68
C ASP A 119 3.37 -15.16 1.53
N ILE A 120 2.26 -15.69 2.06
CA ILE A 120 0.96 -15.00 2.00
C ILE A 120 0.99 -13.67 2.78
N LEU A 121 1.67 -13.62 3.93
CA LEU A 121 1.84 -12.36 4.67
C LEU A 121 2.79 -11.38 3.95
N ARG A 122 3.75 -11.87 3.15
CA ARG A 122 4.62 -11.03 2.30
C ARG A 122 3.81 -10.41 1.16
N GLY A 123 3.04 -11.22 0.42
CA GLY A 123 2.11 -10.76 -0.61
C GLY A 123 1.10 -9.74 -0.07
N TYR A 124 0.54 -9.98 1.12
CA TYR A 124 -0.35 -9.04 1.81
C TYR A 124 0.32 -7.68 2.09
N ARG A 125 1.53 -7.66 2.69
CA ARG A 125 2.26 -6.40 2.95
C ARG A 125 2.59 -5.66 1.66
N ASN A 126 3.04 -6.38 0.64
CA ASN A 126 3.33 -5.84 -0.69
C ASN A 126 2.08 -5.19 -1.31
N ALA A 127 0.95 -5.88 -1.26
CA ALA A 127 -0.33 -5.39 -1.76
C ALA A 127 -0.87 -4.18 -0.97
N VAL A 128 -0.70 -4.15 0.36
CA VAL A 128 -1.08 -3.00 1.21
C VAL A 128 -0.31 -1.74 0.76
N ALA A 129 1.01 -1.84 0.60
CA ALA A 129 1.82 -0.70 0.17
C ALA A 129 1.51 -0.29 -1.27
N PHE A 130 1.32 -1.24 -2.19
CA PHE A 130 0.97 -0.97 -3.59
C PHE A 130 -0.38 -0.25 -3.71
N CYS A 131 -1.41 -0.75 -3.01
CA CYS A 131 -2.71 -0.09 -2.95
C CYS A 131 -2.61 1.31 -2.33
N ALA A 132 -1.80 1.49 -1.28
CA ALA A 132 -1.58 2.80 -0.67
C ALA A 132 -0.87 3.79 -1.61
N ALA A 133 0.02 3.31 -2.49
CA ALA A 133 0.62 4.13 -3.54
C ALA A 133 -0.43 4.55 -4.59
N LYS A 134 -1.19 3.58 -5.14
CA LYS A 134 -2.25 3.85 -6.14
C LYS A 134 -3.37 4.73 -5.62
N CYS A 135 -3.79 4.55 -4.37
CA CYS A 135 -4.79 5.40 -3.74
C CYS A 135 -4.31 6.85 -3.57
N ARG A 136 -3.04 7.08 -3.19
CA ARG A 136 -2.48 8.45 -3.16
C ARG A 136 -2.42 9.09 -4.54
N GLU A 137 -1.89 8.37 -5.53
CA GLU A 137 -1.74 8.82 -6.92
C GLU A 137 -3.07 9.32 -7.51
N ASN A 138 -4.16 8.61 -7.20
CA ASN A 138 -5.48 8.90 -7.77
C ASN A 138 -6.42 9.68 -6.83
N GLY A 139 -5.96 10.04 -5.62
CA GLY A 139 -6.78 10.70 -4.60
C GLY A 139 -7.94 9.84 -4.06
N TRP A 140 -7.82 8.51 -4.13
CA TRP A 140 -8.85 7.57 -3.68
C TRP A 140 -8.76 7.31 -2.18
N ASP A 141 -9.92 7.20 -1.52
CA ASP A 141 -10.01 6.74 -0.13
C ASP A 141 -10.34 5.23 -0.07
N PRO A 142 -9.47 4.38 0.51
CA PRO A 142 -9.62 2.93 0.48
C PRO A 142 -10.81 2.40 1.30
N LEU A 143 -11.38 3.22 2.19
CA LEU A 143 -12.53 2.89 3.03
C LEU A 143 -13.87 3.26 2.38
N SER A 144 -13.85 4.07 1.31
CA SER A 144 -15.05 4.56 0.64
C SER A 144 -15.77 3.49 -0.18
N LYS A 145 -17.07 3.72 -0.42
CA LYS A 145 -17.92 2.91 -1.28
C LYS A 145 -18.04 3.53 -2.68
N LEU A 146 -18.10 2.67 -3.69
CA LEU A 146 -18.39 3.02 -5.08
C LEU A 146 -19.91 2.99 -5.31
N GLY A 147 -20.36 3.61 -6.40
CA GLY A 147 -21.78 3.61 -6.80
C GLY A 147 -22.38 2.23 -7.07
N SER A 148 -21.54 1.20 -7.26
CA SER A 148 -21.95 -0.21 -7.38
C SER A 148 -22.16 -0.93 -6.04
N GLY A 149 -21.91 -0.26 -4.89
CA GLY A 149 -21.96 -0.88 -3.56
C GLY A 149 -20.68 -1.64 -3.16
N LEU A 150 -19.75 -1.83 -4.08
CA LEU A 150 -18.38 -2.31 -3.80
C LEU A 150 -17.56 -1.24 -3.06
N TYR A 151 -16.46 -1.63 -2.43
CA TYR A 151 -15.48 -0.70 -1.86
C TYR A 151 -14.51 -0.18 -2.92
N THR A 152 -13.89 0.97 -2.67
CA THR A 152 -12.79 1.53 -3.50
C THR A 152 -11.68 0.51 -3.74
N ILE A 153 -11.43 -0.38 -2.79
CA ILE A 153 -10.63 -1.59 -3.00
C ILE A 153 -11.53 -2.79 -2.66
N SER A 154 -11.77 -3.64 -3.65
CA SER A 154 -12.57 -4.87 -3.45
C SER A 154 -11.80 -6.11 -3.88
N SER A 155 -12.15 -7.29 -3.37
CA SER A 155 -11.67 -8.54 -3.95
C SER A 155 -12.49 -9.01 -5.16
N HIS A 156 -12.02 -10.03 -5.87
CA HIS A 156 -12.86 -10.81 -6.77
C HIS A 156 -14.07 -11.37 -6.03
N ASP A 157 -13.88 -11.97 -4.85
CA ASP A 157 -14.95 -12.59 -4.07
C ASP A 157 -16.02 -11.60 -3.56
N GLU A 158 -15.64 -10.36 -3.24
CA GLU A 158 -16.60 -9.27 -2.98
C GLU A 158 -17.41 -8.91 -4.25
N GLY A 159 -16.75 -8.88 -5.42
CA GLY A 159 -17.41 -8.71 -6.72
C GLY A 159 -18.38 -9.85 -7.05
N ARG A 160 -17.96 -11.11 -6.85
CA ARG A 160 -18.79 -12.32 -7.01
C ARG A 160 -20.03 -12.27 -6.13
N ARG A 161 -19.87 -12.00 -4.82
CA ARG A 161 -20.99 -11.89 -3.87
C ARG A 161 -21.98 -10.79 -4.25
N ALA A 162 -21.52 -9.72 -4.89
CA ALA A 162 -22.36 -8.64 -5.40
C ALA A 162 -23.03 -8.96 -6.75
N GLY A 163 -22.73 -10.10 -7.39
CA GLY A 163 -23.19 -10.43 -8.74
C GLY A 163 -22.50 -9.61 -9.85
N LEU A 164 -21.32 -9.06 -9.57
CA LEU A 164 -20.59 -8.12 -10.42
C LEU A 164 -19.31 -8.68 -11.06
N SER A 165 -18.84 -9.84 -10.60
CA SER A 165 -17.66 -10.56 -11.13
C SER A 165 -17.99 -12.04 -11.33
N THR A 166 -17.09 -12.79 -11.99
CA THR A 166 -17.22 -14.24 -12.18
C THR A 166 -17.18 -15.03 -10.86
N ALA A 167 -17.33 -16.36 -10.95
CA ALA A 167 -17.53 -17.24 -9.79
C ALA A 167 -16.30 -17.48 -8.89
N HIS A 168 -15.21 -16.73 -9.03
CA HIS A 168 -13.98 -16.97 -8.25
C HIS A 168 -14.09 -16.38 -6.83
N VAL A 169 -13.38 -17.01 -5.89
CA VAL A 169 -13.50 -16.81 -4.44
C VAL A 169 -12.24 -16.19 -3.80
N ASP A 170 -11.33 -15.71 -4.62
CA ASP A 170 -10.08 -15.11 -4.19
C ASP A 170 -10.27 -13.68 -3.61
N PRO A 171 -9.45 -13.29 -2.60
CA PRO A 171 -8.41 -14.08 -1.93
C PRO A 171 -8.97 -14.92 -0.75
N THR A 172 -10.28 -14.90 -0.53
CA THR A 172 -10.93 -15.34 0.72
C THR A 172 -10.64 -16.80 1.05
N HIS A 173 -10.57 -17.69 0.05
CA HIS A 173 -10.21 -19.10 0.24
C HIS A 173 -8.82 -19.30 0.89
N ILE A 174 -7.87 -18.39 0.66
CA ILE A 174 -6.54 -18.40 1.29
C ILE A 174 -6.54 -17.59 2.58
N TRP A 175 -7.12 -16.40 2.56
CA TRP A 175 -7.02 -15.42 3.63
C TRP A 175 -7.72 -15.86 4.92
N ASP A 176 -8.85 -16.56 4.81
CA ASP A 176 -9.60 -17.08 5.96
C ASP A 176 -8.76 -18.04 6.82
N ARG A 177 -7.89 -18.86 6.19
CA ARG A 177 -6.97 -19.78 6.89
C ARG A 177 -5.97 -19.05 7.80
N LEU A 178 -5.69 -17.77 7.53
CA LEU A 178 -4.78 -16.93 8.30
C LEU A 178 -5.51 -15.83 9.10
N GLY A 179 -6.84 -15.77 9.05
CA GLY A 179 -7.65 -14.72 9.70
C GLY A 179 -7.52 -13.34 9.06
N LEU A 180 -7.09 -13.27 7.79
CA LEU A 180 -6.97 -12.02 7.04
C LEU A 180 -8.32 -11.67 6.41
N THR A 181 -8.63 -10.37 6.28
CA THR A 181 -9.92 -9.91 5.71
C THR A 181 -9.73 -8.67 4.85
N MET A 182 -10.59 -8.48 3.85
CA MET A 182 -10.63 -7.22 3.07
C MET A 182 -10.93 -6.00 3.95
N ASP A 183 -11.67 -6.17 5.04
CA ASP A 183 -11.95 -5.10 6.02
C ASP A 183 -10.72 -4.66 6.80
N GLN A 184 -9.83 -5.59 7.17
CA GLN A 184 -8.55 -5.21 7.76
C GLN A 184 -7.59 -4.68 6.69
N PHE A 185 -7.54 -5.31 5.51
CA PHE A 185 -6.69 -4.85 4.39
C PHE A 185 -6.95 -3.39 4.02
N ARG A 186 -8.23 -2.97 3.89
CA ARG A 186 -8.57 -1.57 3.58
C ARG A 186 -8.16 -0.59 4.69
N LYS A 187 -8.17 -1.00 5.96
CA LYS A 187 -7.65 -0.21 7.10
C LYS A 187 -6.13 -0.16 7.11
N ASP A 188 -5.46 -1.25 6.77
CA ASP A 188 -4.01 -1.32 6.67
C ASP A 188 -3.50 -0.47 5.50
N VAL A 189 -4.22 -0.46 4.37
CA VAL A 189 -3.97 0.48 3.25
C VAL A 189 -4.15 1.92 3.71
N LYS A 190 -5.22 2.25 4.43
CA LYS A 190 -5.43 3.60 4.99
C LYS A 190 -4.28 4.02 5.92
N THR A 191 -3.87 3.13 6.81
CA THR A 191 -2.75 3.34 7.74
C THR A 191 -1.42 3.49 6.99
N ALA A 192 -1.19 2.69 5.95
CA ALA A 192 -0.02 2.81 5.07
C ALA A 192 -0.04 4.10 4.23
N MET A 193 -1.23 4.61 3.86
CA MET A 193 -1.41 5.92 3.22
C MET A 193 -1.00 7.07 4.16
N GLU A 194 -1.32 6.97 5.43
CA GLU A 194 -0.97 7.98 6.44
C GLU A 194 0.52 7.89 6.80
N ASN A 195 1.06 6.68 7.01
CA ASN A 195 2.45 6.46 7.44
C ASN A 195 3.51 6.91 6.41
N ALA A 196 3.35 6.62 5.12
CA ALA A 196 4.27 7.15 4.10
C ALA A 196 3.90 8.57 3.61
N SER A 197 2.99 9.25 4.32
CA SER A 197 2.88 10.71 4.29
C SER A 197 3.63 11.39 5.45
N ALA A 198 4.28 10.62 6.33
CA ALA A 198 5.36 11.13 7.18
C ALA A 198 6.67 11.25 6.36
N PRO A 199 7.37 12.39 6.38
CA PRO A 199 8.53 12.59 5.51
C PRO A 199 9.81 11.97 6.09
N GLY A 200 10.38 11.01 5.35
CA GLY A 200 11.79 10.60 5.49
C GLY A 200 12.62 11.16 4.33
N GLY A 201 13.71 11.87 4.64
CA GLY A 201 14.80 12.17 3.69
C GLY A 201 15.89 11.09 3.74
N GLN A 202 17.05 11.21 3.07
CA GLN A 202 17.53 12.24 2.12
C GLN A 202 17.58 11.66 0.67
N GLY A 203 18.05 12.31 -0.40
CA GLY A 203 18.81 13.56 -0.60
C GLY A 203 19.07 13.82 -2.09
N ASP A 204 19.83 14.82 -2.56
CA ASP A 204 20.37 16.05 -1.95
C ASP A 204 20.85 17.01 -3.11
N GLU A 205 21.57 18.09 -2.78
CA GLU A 205 22.00 19.23 -3.63
C GLU A 205 20.92 20.22 -4.16
N ALA A 206 21.30 21.50 -4.18
CA ALA A 206 20.46 22.69 -4.38
C ALA A 206 21.25 23.71 -5.27
N PRO A 207 20.74 24.91 -5.63
CA PRO A 207 19.46 25.54 -5.28
C PRO A 207 18.69 26.24 -6.43
N SER A 208 17.39 26.53 -6.23
CA SER A 208 16.87 27.93 -6.32
C SER A 208 15.37 28.07 -5.97
N GLY A 209 15.04 29.12 -5.20
CA GLY A 209 13.93 30.02 -5.53
C GLY A 209 12.46 29.59 -5.39
N SER A 210 11.96 29.30 -4.17
CA SER A 210 10.78 29.98 -3.57
C SER A 210 10.28 29.23 -2.32
N GLY A 211 10.13 29.94 -1.20
CA GLY A 211 9.96 29.32 0.12
C GLY A 211 8.53 28.86 0.44
N LYS A 212 8.35 27.55 0.67
CA LYS A 212 7.28 27.04 1.55
C LYS A 212 7.75 27.14 3.00
N SER A 213 7.08 27.96 3.80
CA SER A 213 7.28 28.03 5.24
C SER A 213 6.48 26.93 5.95
N TRP A 214 7.08 26.28 6.96
CA TRP A 214 6.51 25.11 7.64
C TRP A 214 6.24 25.39 9.11
N TYR A 215 5.02 25.12 9.57
CA TYR A 215 4.65 25.26 10.98
C TYR A 215 5.26 24.13 11.82
N LYS A 216 6.33 24.41 12.55
CA LYS A 216 7.09 23.45 13.35
C LYS A 216 6.61 23.45 14.79
N VAL A 217 6.41 22.28 15.39
CA VAL A 217 6.03 22.12 16.79
C VAL A 217 7.28 21.80 17.60
N GLN A 218 7.67 22.67 18.52
CA GLN A 218 8.85 22.53 19.37
C GLN A 218 8.44 22.26 20.82
N CYS A 219 8.94 21.18 21.41
CA CYS A 219 8.73 20.77 22.79
C CYS A 219 10.01 20.95 23.62
N GLY A 220 10.37 22.20 23.94
CA GLY A 220 11.55 22.53 24.74
C GLY A 220 12.84 22.84 23.95
N ALA A 221 13.75 23.55 24.64
CA ALA A 221 15.06 23.94 24.15
C ALA A 221 16.09 23.95 25.30
N PHE A 222 17.23 23.28 25.13
CA PHE A 222 18.18 22.97 26.19
C PHE A 222 19.60 23.42 25.85
N LYS A 223 20.41 23.80 26.84
CA LYS A 223 21.87 23.99 26.65
C LYS A 223 22.66 22.67 26.61
N SER A 224 22.06 21.56 27.06
CA SER A 224 22.66 20.23 27.04
C SER A 224 21.94 19.35 26.01
N GLU A 225 22.71 18.72 25.13
CA GLU A 225 22.22 17.76 24.13
C GLU A 225 21.61 16.52 24.81
N GLU A 226 22.22 16.06 25.90
CA GLU A 226 21.76 14.92 26.69
C GLU A 226 20.34 15.15 27.23
N LYS A 227 20.06 16.36 27.75
CA LYS A 227 18.71 16.73 28.23
C LYS A 227 17.69 16.78 27.09
N ALA A 228 18.07 17.30 25.92
CA ALA A 228 17.21 17.29 24.74
C ALA A 228 16.93 15.85 24.24
N LYS A 229 17.95 14.98 24.21
CA LYS A 229 17.85 13.56 23.87
C LYS A 229 17.03 12.76 24.88
N ALA A 230 17.12 13.07 26.17
CA ALA A 230 16.31 12.44 27.22
C ALA A 230 14.81 12.76 27.04
N MET A 231 14.47 14.04 26.84
CA MET A 231 13.08 14.45 26.55
C MET A 231 12.57 13.85 25.24
N ALA A 232 13.38 13.84 24.18
CA ALA A 232 13.06 13.18 22.92
C ALA A 232 12.76 11.67 23.10
N ALA A 233 13.58 10.96 23.87
CA ALA A 233 13.37 9.55 24.16
C ALA A 233 12.12 9.29 25.03
N GLU A 234 11.77 10.22 25.93
CA GLU A 234 10.55 10.13 26.75
C GLU A 234 9.28 10.33 25.90
N LEU A 235 9.28 11.37 25.06
CA LEU A 235 8.21 11.64 24.09
C LEU A 235 8.02 10.46 23.12
N LYS A 236 9.12 9.89 22.62
CA LYS A 236 9.08 8.71 21.75
C LYS A 236 8.49 7.47 22.43
N LYS A 237 8.74 7.27 23.73
CA LYS A 237 8.07 6.21 24.52
C LYS A 237 6.55 6.45 24.67
N LYS A 238 6.11 7.70 24.62
CA LYS A 238 4.69 8.10 24.62
C LYS A 238 4.08 8.14 23.20
N GLY A 239 4.78 7.62 22.19
CA GLY A 239 4.29 7.57 20.80
C GLY A 239 4.35 8.91 20.05
N VAL A 240 5.13 9.89 20.56
CA VAL A 240 5.36 11.16 19.88
C VAL A 240 6.75 11.13 19.23
N ASP A 241 6.80 11.18 17.90
CA ASP A 241 8.06 11.31 17.19
C ASP A 241 8.73 12.66 17.47
N THR A 242 10.06 12.66 17.53
CA THR A 242 10.86 13.82 17.90
C THR A 242 12.17 13.89 17.12
N PHE A 243 12.58 15.11 16.77
CA PHE A 243 13.84 15.44 16.14
C PHE A 243 14.60 16.46 17.00
N VAL A 244 15.84 16.15 17.39
CA VAL A 244 16.71 17.05 18.15
C VAL A 244 17.68 17.72 17.19
N PHE A 245 17.75 19.05 17.20
CA PHE A 245 18.66 19.83 16.37
C PHE A 245 19.25 21.01 17.14
N GLN A 246 20.38 21.53 16.68
CA GLN A 246 21.04 22.68 17.28
C GLN A 246 20.73 23.96 16.49
N ASP A 247 20.29 25.01 17.18
CA ASP A 247 20.07 26.34 16.60
C ASP A 247 20.23 27.43 17.68
N GLY A 248 20.87 28.54 17.33
CA GLY A 248 21.19 29.64 18.26
C GLY A 248 21.99 29.23 19.51
N GLY A 249 22.76 28.13 19.44
CA GLY A 249 23.46 27.55 20.58
C GLY A 249 22.53 26.86 21.60
N TRP A 250 21.38 26.35 21.17
CA TRP A 250 20.44 25.54 21.95
C TRP A 250 20.10 24.24 21.20
N TYR A 251 19.95 23.15 21.92
CA TYR A 251 19.41 21.89 21.43
C TYR A 251 17.88 21.91 21.58
N LYS A 252 17.19 22.07 20.45
CA LYS A 252 15.73 22.16 20.37
C LYS A 252 15.15 20.79 20.05
N VAL A 253 14.02 20.44 20.68
CA VAL A 253 13.28 19.21 20.38
C VAL A 253 12.06 19.59 19.56
N GLN A 254 12.00 19.14 18.30
CA GLN A 254 10.84 19.33 17.42
C GLN A 254 10.02 18.05 17.36
N CYS A 255 8.71 18.12 17.64
CA CYS A 255 7.79 17.00 17.59
C CYS A 255 7.08 16.85 16.22
N GLY A 256 7.09 17.89 15.39
CA GLY A 256 6.51 17.82 14.05
C GLY A 256 6.74 19.08 13.23
N ALA A 257 6.45 19.00 11.94
CA ALA A 257 6.44 20.13 11.01
C ALA A 257 5.31 19.95 10.00
N TYR A 258 4.55 21.00 9.74
CA TYR A 258 3.28 20.92 8.99
C TYR A 258 3.11 22.08 8.02
N GLU A 259 2.57 21.84 6.82
CA GLU A 259 2.20 22.93 5.90
C GLU A 259 1.02 23.78 6.42
N LYS A 260 0.20 23.24 7.32
CA LYS A 260 -0.99 23.92 7.87
C LYS A 260 -0.84 24.13 9.36
N LYS A 261 -0.95 25.39 9.82
CA LYS A 261 -0.87 25.76 11.24
C LYS A 261 -1.82 24.94 12.12
N THR A 262 -3.04 24.68 11.64
CA THR A 262 -4.05 23.88 12.35
C THR A 262 -3.59 22.46 12.72
N ASN A 263 -2.64 21.88 11.97
CA ASN A 263 -2.07 20.58 12.29
C ASN A 263 -0.98 20.71 13.37
N ALA A 264 -0.17 21.78 13.31
CA ALA A 264 0.80 22.11 14.34
C ALA A 264 0.11 22.46 15.68
N ASP A 265 -0.96 23.24 15.64
CA ASP A 265 -1.77 23.60 16.80
C ASP A 265 -2.41 22.36 17.46
N ARG A 266 -2.83 21.36 16.66
CA ARG A 266 -3.36 20.08 17.15
C ARG A 266 -2.30 19.23 17.84
N GLN A 267 -1.09 19.11 17.28
CA GLN A 267 -0.01 18.37 17.96
C GLN A 267 0.51 19.13 19.19
N LYS A 268 0.56 20.47 19.16
CA LYS A 268 0.83 21.30 20.34
C LYS A 268 -0.17 20.96 21.47
N LYS A 269 -1.47 20.92 21.18
CA LYS A 269 -2.50 20.54 22.17
C LYS A 269 -2.31 19.13 22.72
N GLN A 270 -1.97 18.16 21.87
CA GLN A 270 -1.65 16.79 22.29
C GLN A 270 -0.44 16.74 23.25
N LEU A 271 0.60 17.54 23.01
CA LEU A 271 1.76 17.65 23.89
C LEU A 271 1.40 18.28 25.23
N GLU A 272 0.58 19.33 25.22
CA GLU A 272 0.07 19.99 26.43
C GLU A 272 -0.81 19.04 27.26
N GLU A 273 -1.66 18.23 26.61
CA GLU A 273 -2.46 17.17 27.25
C GLU A 273 -1.58 16.04 27.84
N LEU A 274 -0.40 15.79 27.27
CA LEU A 274 0.60 14.86 27.80
C LEU A 274 1.52 15.47 28.89
N GLY A 275 1.29 16.74 29.26
CA GLY A 275 2.00 17.46 30.31
C GLY A 275 3.27 18.20 29.87
N TYR A 276 3.46 18.43 28.56
CA TYR A 276 4.65 19.11 28.02
C TYR A 276 4.34 20.49 27.46
N GLU A 277 5.28 21.43 27.66
CA GLU A 277 5.22 22.76 27.06
C GLU A 277 5.66 22.71 25.59
N ALA A 278 4.77 23.14 24.68
CA ALA A 278 4.99 23.09 23.24
C ALA A 278 4.66 24.41 22.53
N PHE A 279 5.43 24.74 21.49
CA PHE A 279 5.34 25.99 20.73
C PHE A 279 5.21 25.72 19.23
N VAL A 280 4.45 26.56 18.51
CA VAL A 280 4.43 26.54 17.03
C VAL A 280 5.30 27.67 16.48
N THR A 281 6.32 27.32 15.71
CA THR A 281 7.21 28.24 14.98
C THR A 281 7.04 28.06 13.46
N VAL A 282 7.74 28.87 12.65
CA VAL A 282 7.65 28.91 11.18
C VAL A 282 9.06 28.79 10.58
#